data_AF-A0A074VWP4-F1
#
_entry.id   AF-A0A074VWP4-F1
#
_cell.length_a   1.000
_cell.length_b   1.000
_cell.length_c   1.000
_cell.angle_alpha   90.00
_cell.angle_beta   90.00
_cell.angle_gamma   90.00
#
_symmetry.space_group_name_H-M   'P 1'
#
loop_
_entity.id
_entity.type
_entity.pdbx_description
1 polymer ?
#
loop_
_entity_poly.entity_id
_entity_poly.type
_entity_poly.pdbx_seq_one_letter_code
_entity_poly.pdbx_strand_id
1 'polypeptide(L)'
;MVCLAMESLLRDPTPMMIERNCDAAKQFEDELQKLLPNLKCGGQDGVTVPDLYNMQSGIRDYWALTTLWGARPDDKFSLLHDAPQALDRIKSYHFAPGTEYSYSNVNFHVLGRIMENVSGLSLAQLLTQRLFIPAGMKTASLCANTNGLPLPIVGYEGNDKVGYFAATNRIEWGGDAGIAASLEDMIAYEIYLDRSLSDGTGLYAQTSKEQKFRDGTPAGYGYGLKRFKVAGQSGIGHGGALRGFRHLRVHIPSERLSVVAMHNFETSPAVPLEFIVKKVCDAQEPEPQTINVPAAWKGHFFDEETQLYVAVEEGNREKPGTISVSYGPGTAGEIARLVSETEAKSDGMKLTLDGDVLHVERNDDNRILKAVRLPHVDKKDLGQTSSAGVVGVYRSKESDSVFTVSGERGRLYGSFDGFLGRGPIWMMRQIGTQQIWVLGNPRGLDSTPPGDWTVVFKDEKDGMYNKVTVGCWLARKVEYVREE
;
A
#
# COMPACT_ATOMS: atom_id res chain seq x y z
N MET A 1 15.59 -2.72 -4.49
CA MET A 1 16.41 -3.76 -5.17
C MET A 1 16.07 -3.90 -6.65
N VAL A 2 14.83 -4.22 -7.04
CA VAL A 2 14.43 -4.35 -8.46
C VAL A 2 14.78 -3.11 -9.30
N CYS A 3 14.53 -1.91 -8.78
CA CYS A 3 14.92 -0.67 -9.46
C CYS A 3 16.43 -0.49 -9.69
N LEU A 4 17.29 -1.07 -8.85
CA LEU A 4 18.75 -1.04 -9.08
C LEU A 4 19.13 -1.95 -10.24
N ALA A 5 18.53 -3.14 -10.31
CA ALA A 5 18.73 -4.06 -11.43
C ALA A 5 18.17 -3.47 -12.74
N MET A 6 17.02 -2.78 -12.67
CA MET A 6 16.45 -2.01 -13.79
C MET A 6 17.42 -0.92 -14.26
N GLU A 7 17.89 -0.05 -13.36
CA GLU A 7 18.81 1.03 -13.73
C GLU A 7 20.15 0.51 -14.26
N SER A 8 20.66 -0.58 -13.68
CA SER A 8 21.82 -1.27 -14.24
C SER A 8 21.57 -1.77 -15.66
N LEU A 9 20.36 -2.28 -15.94
CA LEU A 9 19.97 -2.79 -17.26
C LEU A 9 19.76 -1.66 -18.28
N LEU A 10 19.23 -0.51 -17.85
CA LEU A 10 19.11 0.68 -18.71
C LEU A 10 20.48 1.26 -19.09
N ARG A 11 21.46 1.22 -18.18
CA ARG A 11 22.83 1.70 -18.42
C ARG A 11 23.68 0.72 -19.24
N ASP A 12 23.50 -0.57 -19.00
CA ASP A 12 24.24 -1.64 -19.66
C ASP A 12 23.26 -2.71 -20.19
N PRO A 13 22.61 -2.45 -21.34
CA PRO A 13 21.61 -3.35 -21.91
C PRO A 13 22.19 -4.72 -22.28
N THR A 14 21.35 -5.77 -22.23
CA THR A 14 21.79 -7.11 -22.68
C THR A 14 21.99 -7.14 -24.20
N PRO A 15 22.75 -8.12 -24.74
CA PRO A 15 22.88 -8.29 -26.19
C PRO A 15 21.53 -8.35 -26.92
N MET A 16 20.54 -9.05 -26.34
CA MET A 16 19.17 -9.11 -26.91
C MET A 16 18.50 -7.72 -26.98
N MET A 17 18.72 -6.85 -26.00
CA MET A 17 18.20 -5.48 -26.04
C MET A 17 18.90 -4.65 -27.11
N ILE A 18 20.22 -4.81 -27.27
CA ILE A 18 21.02 -4.09 -28.26
C ILE A 18 20.62 -4.51 -29.68
N GLU A 19 20.39 -5.80 -29.92
CA GLU A 19 19.99 -6.37 -31.22
C GLU A 19 18.67 -5.78 -31.76
N ARG A 20 17.78 -5.31 -30.88
CA ARG A 20 16.51 -4.67 -31.27
C ARG A 20 16.68 -3.28 -31.89
N ASN A 21 17.90 -2.72 -31.83
CA ASN A 21 18.25 -1.41 -32.41
C ASN A 21 17.27 -0.27 -32.04
N CYS A 22 16.82 -0.29 -30.78
CA CYS A 22 15.89 0.68 -30.19
C CYS A 22 16.42 1.07 -28.80
N ASP A 23 16.23 2.32 -28.40
CA ASP A 23 16.62 2.81 -27.08
C ASP A 23 16.04 1.94 -25.95
N ALA A 24 16.85 1.64 -24.94
CA ALA A 24 16.45 0.74 -23.86
C ALA A 24 15.23 1.25 -23.09
N ALA A 25 15.14 2.54 -22.80
CA ALA A 25 13.98 3.10 -22.11
C ALA A 25 12.72 3.02 -22.98
N LYS A 26 12.86 3.23 -24.29
CA LYS A 26 11.75 3.01 -25.22
C LYS A 26 11.27 1.55 -25.25
N GLN A 27 12.17 0.58 -25.19
CA GLN A 27 11.77 -0.84 -25.10
C GLN A 27 10.95 -1.13 -23.83
N PHE A 28 11.25 -0.47 -22.71
CA PHE A 28 10.48 -0.61 -21.48
C PHE A 28 9.06 -0.04 -21.62
N GLU A 29 8.93 1.16 -22.21
CA GLU A 29 7.62 1.79 -22.45
C GLU A 29 6.76 1.00 -23.46
N ASP A 30 7.38 0.49 -24.52
CA ASP A 30 6.69 -0.35 -25.51
C ASP A 30 6.19 -1.66 -24.88
N GLU A 31 6.93 -2.23 -23.93
CA GLU A 31 6.55 -3.45 -23.22
C GLU A 31 5.47 -3.18 -22.15
N LEU A 32 5.51 -2.04 -21.48
CA LEU A 32 4.47 -1.60 -20.55
C LEU A 32 3.09 -1.62 -21.21
N GLN A 33 2.96 -1.07 -22.42
CA GLN A 33 1.68 -1.05 -23.14
C GLN A 33 1.17 -2.45 -23.48
N LYS A 34 2.05 -3.44 -23.70
CA LYS A 34 1.64 -4.83 -23.96
C LYS A 34 1.14 -5.54 -22.71
N LEU A 35 1.74 -5.25 -21.56
CA LEU A 35 1.38 -5.87 -20.27
C LEU A 35 0.10 -5.26 -19.67
N LEU A 36 -0.21 -4.00 -20.00
CA LEU A 36 -1.42 -3.31 -19.56
C LEU A 36 -2.27 -2.85 -20.78
N PRO A 37 -2.79 -3.80 -21.59
CA PRO A 37 -3.45 -3.46 -22.86
C PRO A 37 -4.77 -2.71 -22.67
N ASN A 38 -5.39 -2.84 -21.49
CA ASN A 38 -6.65 -2.18 -21.16
C ASN A 38 -6.47 -0.78 -20.55
N LEU A 39 -5.23 -0.30 -20.45
CA LEU A 39 -4.89 1.04 -19.98
C LEU A 39 -4.17 1.83 -21.07
N LYS A 40 -4.37 3.15 -21.05
CA LYS A 40 -3.57 4.09 -21.83
C LYS A 40 -2.19 4.20 -21.19
N CYS A 41 -1.15 3.71 -21.85
CA CYS A 41 0.24 3.92 -21.42
C CYS A 41 0.89 5.04 -22.26
N GLY A 42 1.83 5.78 -21.65
CA GLY A 42 2.53 6.89 -22.28
C GLY A 42 1.71 8.18 -22.47
N GLY A 43 2.39 9.24 -22.91
CA GLY A 43 1.79 10.57 -23.09
C GLY A 43 1.41 11.26 -21.78
N GLN A 44 0.66 12.37 -21.87
CA GLN A 44 0.31 13.19 -20.70
C GLN A 44 -0.79 12.60 -19.80
N ASP A 45 -1.60 11.67 -20.29
CA ASP A 45 -2.68 11.06 -19.47
C ASP A 45 -2.49 9.56 -19.23
N GLY A 46 -1.42 8.97 -19.78
CA GLY A 46 -1.12 7.56 -19.61
C GLY A 46 -0.07 7.32 -18.54
N VAL A 47 -0.03 6.09 -18.04
CA VAL A 47 1.01 5.62 -17.12
C VAL A 47 2.31 5.41 -17.88
N THR A 48 3.42 5.82 -17.29
CA THR A 48 4.78 5.60 -17.81
C THR A 48 5.57 4.67 -16.88
N VAL A 49 6.71 4.16 -17.33
CA VAL A 49 7.61 3.35 -16.49
C VAL A 49 8.06 4.12 -15.24
N PRO A 50 8.40 5.43 -15.31
CA PRO A 50 8.59 6.27 -14.12
C PRO A 50 7.43 6.30 -13.14
N ASP A 51 6.20 6.39 -13.64
CA ASP A 51 5.03 6.39 -12.77
C ASP A 51 4.90 5.05 -12.00
N LEU A 52 5.39 3.92 -12.56
CA LEU A 52 5.42 2.65 -11.85
C LEU A 52 6.41 2.66 -10.68
N TYR A 53 7.69 2.93 -10.94
CA TYR A 53 8.72 2.82 -9.91
C TYR A 53 8.65 3.95 -8.85
N ASN A 54 7.92 5.04 -9.15
CA ASN A 54 7.63 6.12 -8.21
C ASN A 54 6.30 5.95 -7.45
N MET A 55 5.53 4.88 -7.70
CA MET A 55 4.20 4.68 -7.10
C MET A 55 3.20 5.81 -7.40
N GLN A 56 3.29 6.35 -8.62
CA GLN A 56 2.44 7.43 -9.13
C GLN A 56 1.54 6.96 -10.29
N SER A 57 1.33 5.66 -10.44
CA SER A 57 0.65 5.10 -11.61
C SER A 57 -0.86 5.33 -11.66
N GLY A 58 -1.51 5.55 -10.51
CA GLY A 58 -2.97 5.56 -10.40
C GLY A 58 -3.61 4.18 -10.51
N ILE A 59 -2.82 3.10 -10.63
CA ILE A 59 -3.34 1.74 -10.74
C ILE A 59 -3.68 1.21 -9.35
N ARG A 60 -4.91 0.71 -9.18
CA ARG A 60 -5.36 0.06 -7.94
C ARG A 60 -4.49 -1.16 -7.63
N ASP A 61 -4.18 -1.36 -6.36
CA ASP A 61 -3.36 -2.49 -5.92
C ASP A 61 -4.07 -3.83 -6.14
N TYR A 62 -3.42 -4.75 -6.85
CA TYR A 62 -4.05 -6.03 -7.18
C TYR A 62 -4.19 -6.95 -5.95
N TRP A 63 -3.31 -6.86 -4.95
CA TRP A 63 -3.47 -7.64 -3.71
C TRP A 63 -4.72 -7.20 -2.94
N ALA A 64 -5.03 -5.90 -2.91
CA ALA A 64 -6.32 -5.43 -2.43
C ALA A 64 -7.49 -5.96 -3.28
N LEU A 65 -7.38 -5.91 -4.60
CA LEU A 65 -8.42 -6.40 -5.51
C LEU A 65 -8.65 -7.91 -5.43
N THR A 66 -7.66 -8.72 -5.00
CA THR A 66 -7.89 -10.16 -4.77
C THR A 66 -9.00 -10.43 -3.77
N THR A 67 -9.21 -9.53 -2.80
CA THR A 67 -10.36 -9.60 -1.88
C THR A 67 -11.67 -9.50 -2.66
N LEU A 68 -11.76 -8.56 -3.60
CA LEU A 68 -12.94 -8.35 -4.43
C LEU A 68 -13.14 -9.49 -5.45
N TRP A 69 -12.09 -10.21 -5.82
CA TRP A 69 -12.16 -11.37 -6.70
C TRP A 69 -12.44 -12.70 -5.97
N GLY A 70 -12.71 -12.65 -4.66
CA GLY A 70 -13.14 -13.79 -3.86
C GLY A 70 -12.02 -14.66 -3.29
N ALA A 71 -10.78 -14.16 -3.25
CA ALA A 71 -9.68 -14.87 -2.61
C ALA A 71 -9.88 -14.97 -1.09
N ARG A 72 -9.48 -16.11 -0.52
CA ARG A 72 -9.33 -16.27 0.93
C ARG A 72 -7.88 -16.02 1.34
N PRO A 73 -7.62 -15.60 2.60
CA PRO A 73 -6.27 -15.20 3.02
C PRO A 73 -5.19 -16.29 2.84
N ASP A 74 -5.56 -17.57 2.97
CA ASP A 74 -4.64 -18.71 2.92
C ASP A 74 -4.70 -19.49 1.57
N ASP A 75 -5.35 -18.91 0.56
CA ASP A 75 -5.44 -19.48 -0.79
C ASP A 75 -4.11 -19.37 -1.53
N LYS A 76 -4.04 -20.10 -2.64
CA LYS A 76 -2.92 -20.00 -3.58
C LYS A 76 -3.16 -18.82 -4.53
N PHE A 77 -2.07 -18.21 -4.98
CA PHE A 77 -2.09 -17.27 -6.10
C PHE A 77 -0.88 -17.59 -6.98
N SER A 78 -1.10 -17.91 -8.26
CA SER A 78 -0.04 -18.24 -9.20
C SER A 78 0.27 -17.09 -10.13
N LEU A 79 1.57 -16.80 -10.32
CA LEU A 79 2.00 -15.82 -11.31
C LEU A 79 1.72 -16.28 -12.75
N LEU A 80 1.68 -17.59 -13.00
CA LEU A 80 1.43 -18.14 -14.33
C LEU A 80 -0.04 -18.08 -14.71
N HIS A 81 -0.94 -18.36 -13.76
CA HIS A 81 -2.37 -18.52 -14.03
C HIS A 81 -3.22 -17.32 -13.59
N ASP A 82 -2.95 -16.76 -12.42
CA ASP A 82 -3.84 -15.77 -11.79
C ASP A 82 -3.41 -14.33 -12.09
N ALA A 83 -2.10 -14.05 -12.15
CA ALA A 83 -1.60 -12.71 -12.44
C ALA A 83 -2.05 -12.16 -13.82
N PRO A 84 -2.01 -12.92 -14.94
CA PRO A 84 -2.52 -12.43 -16.22
C PRO A 84 -4.02 -12.08 -16.16
N GLN A 85 -4.81 -12.92 -15.50
CA GLN A 85 -6.24 -12.68 -15.30
C GLN A 85 -6.52 -11.46 -14.41
N ALA A 86 -5.65 -11.18 -13.43
CA ALA A 86 -5.72 -9.98 -12.61
C ALA A 86 -5.38 -8.73 -13.44
N LEU A 87 -4.31 -8.75 -14.23
CA LEU A 87 -3.91 -7.64 -15.11
C LEU A 87 -4.99 -7.32 -16.15
N ASP A 88 -5.63 -8.33 -16.75
CA ASP A 88 -6.75 -8.15 -17.69
C ASP A 88 -7.95 -7.40 -17.08
N ARG A 89 -8.10 -7.45 -15.74
CA ARG A 89 -9.17 -6.76 -15.01
C ARG A 89 -8.80 -5.33 -14.60
N ILE A 90 -7.57 -4.90 -14.84
CA ILE A 90 -7.14 -3.52 -14.60
C ILE A 90 -7.49 -2.68 -15.82
N LYS A 91 -8.57 -1.91 -15.71
CA LYS A 91 -9.17 -1.17 -16.84
C LYS A 91 -9.25 0.34 -16.62
N SER A 92 -8.95 0.82 -15.42
CA SER A 92 -8.99 2.25 -15.10
C SER A 92 -8.01 2.62 -13.99
N TYR A 93 -7.71 3.92 -13.92
CA TYR A 93 -6.98 4.52 -12.82
C TYR A 93 -7.93 5.08 -11.76
N HIS A 94 -7.53 5.04 -10.49
CA HIS A 94 -8.27 5.72 -9.40
C HIS A 94 -7.86 7.18 -9.16
N PHE A 95 -6.83 7.65 -9.87
CA PHE A 95 -6.42 9.05 -10.04
C PHE A 95 -5.54 9.16 -11.31
N ALA A 96 -5.31 10.37 -11.82
CA ALA A 96 -4.51 10.55 -13.04
C ALA A 96 -3.03 10.20 -12.79
N PRO A 97 -2.36 9.43 -13.68
CA PRO A 97 -0.95 9.09 -13.49
C PRO A 97 -0.09 10.34 -13.23
N GLY A 98 0.84 10.25 -12.29
CA GLY A 98 1.76 11.30 -11.91
C GLY A 98 1.20 12.40 -11.02
N THR A 99 -0.09 12.42 -10.69
CA THR A 99 -0.69 13.51 -9.88
C THR A 99 -0.72 13.21 -8.39
N GLU A 100 -0.83 11.94 -8.01
CA GLU A 100 -0.90 11.49 -6.62
C GLU A 100 0.03 10.30 -6.38
N TYR A 101 0.24 9.97 -5.11
CA TYR A 101 0.88 8.73 -4.68
C TYR A 101 -0.17 7.75 -4.13
N SER A 102 -0.05 6.50 -4.57
CA SER A 102 -0.68 5.36 -3.91
C SER A 102 0.17 4.13 -4.13
N TYR A 103 0.41 3.38 -3.05
CA TYR A 103 1.17 2.15 -3.12
C TYR A 103 0.38 1.11 -3.94
N SER A 104 1.06 0.48 -4.90
CA SER A 104 0.46 -0.52 -5.77
C SER A 104 1.50 -1.54 -6.18
N ASN A 105 1.38 -2.76 -5.65
CA ASN A 105 2.31 -3.86 -5.91
C ASN A 105 2.32 -4.23 -7.40
N VAL A 106 1.21 -4.00 -8.12
CA VAL A 106 1.14 -4.28 -9.56
C VAL A 106 2.20 -3.51 -10.33
N ASN A 107 2.58 -2.31 -9.88
CA ASN A 107 3.60 -1.49 -10.53
C ASN A 107 4.93 -2.23 -10.59
N PHE A 108 5.33 -2.85 -9.48
CA PHE A 108 6.60 -3.56 -9.39
C PHE A 108 6.52 -4.98 -9.97
N HIS A 109 5.35 -5.63 -9.91
CA HIS A 109 5.12 -6.87 -10.66
C HIS A 109 5.31 -6.64 -12.17
N VAL A 110 4.60 -5.65 -12.73
CA VAL A 110 4.71 -5.25 -14.15
C VAL A 110 6.14 -4.86 -14.48
N LEU A 111 6.82 -4.06 -13.64
CA LEU A 111 8.21 -3.69 -13.86
C LEU A 111 9.14 -4.91 -13.94
N GLY A 112 8.94 -5.90 -13.06
CA GLY A 112 9.66 -7.17 -13.12
C GLY A 112 9.42 -7.94 -14.41
N ARG A 113 8.18 -7.98 -14.90
CA ARG A 113 7.82 -8.62 -16.19
C ARG A 113 8.43 -7.88 -17.39
N ILE A 114 8.43 -6.54 -17.37
CA ILE A 114 9.09 -5.72 -18.41
C ILE A 114 10.56 -6.10 -18.48
N MET A 115 11.26 -6.11 -17.34
CA MET A 115 12.68 -6.44 -17.29
C MET A 115 12.99 -7.82 -17.88
N GLU A 116 12.15 -8.83 -17.59
CA GLU A 116 12.31 -10.17 -18.17
C GLU A 116 12.11 -10.17 -19.68
N ASN A 117 11.00 -9.60 -20.15
CA ASN A 117 10.62 -9.59 -21.56
C ASN A 117 11.62 -8.80 -22.42
N VAL A 118 12.18 -7.71 -21.90
CA VAL A 118 13.13 -6.89 -22.66
C VAL A 118 14.53 -7.48 -22.66
N SER A 119 14.97 -8.05 -21.55
CA SER A 119 16.34 -8.56 -21.41
C SER A 119 16.55 -9.99 -21.93
N GLY A 120 15.48 -10.79 -21.96
CA GLY A 120 15.53 -12.24 -22.22
C GLY A 120 16.03 -13.08 -21.04
N LEU A 121 16.25 -12.46 -19.87
CA LEU A 121 16.72 -13.12 -18.65
C LEU A 121 15.61 -13.15 -17.62
N SER A 122 15.57 -14.18 -16.77
CA SER A 122 14.63 -14.20 -15.65
C SER A 122 14.96 -13.12 -14.62
N LEU A 123 13.97 -12.68 -13.84
CA LEU A 123 14.19 -11.68 -12.80
C LEU A 123 15.20 -12.18 -11.75
N ALA A 124 15.21 -13.49 -11.46
CA ALA A 124 16.21 -14.11 -10.58
C ALA A 124 17.64 -13.96 -11.14
N GLN A 125 17.83 -14.18 -12.45
CA GLN A 125 19.12 -13.99 -13.11
C GLN A 125 19.56 -12.52 -13.08
N LEU A 126 18.64 -11.60 -13.40
CA LEU A 126 18.92 -10.16 -13.37
C LEU A 126 19.31 -9.69 -11.98
N LEU A 127 18.55 -10.04 -10.94
CA LEU A 127 18.87 -9.68 -9.55
C LEU A 127 20.22 -10.26 -9.13
N THR A 128 20.51 -11.52 -9.48
CA THR A 128 21.77 -12.16 -9.14
C THR A 128 22.97 -11.46 -9.80
N GLN A 129 22.91 -11.26 -11.12
CA GLN A 129 24.01 -10.71 -11.90
C GLN A 129 24.21 -9.21 -11.68
N ARG A 130 23.12 -8.45 -11.59
CA ARG A 130 23.15 -6.98 -11.55
C ARG A 130 23.17 -6.40 -10.13
N LEU A 131 22.84 -7.19 -9.11
CA LEU A 131 22.79 -6.71 -7.72
C LEU A 131 23.46 -7.63 -6.70
N PHE A 132 23.02 -8.89 -6.56
CA PHE A 132 23.46 -9.73 -5.45
C PHE A 132 24.96 -10.02 -5.48
N ILE A 133 25.50 -10.39 -6.64
CA ILE A 133 26.94 -10.63 -6.81
C ILE A 133 27.74 -9.32 -6.60
N PRO A 134 27.44 -8.19 -7.28
CA PRO A 134 28.15 -6.92 -7.05
C PRO A 134 28.10 -6.39 -5.61
N ALA A 135 26.97 -6.58 -4.92
CA ALA A 135 26.79 -6.12 -3.55
C ALA A 135 27.40 -7.09 -2.51
N GLY A 136 27.77 -8.31 -2.92
CA GLY A 136 28.29 -9.34 -2.00
C GLY A 136 27.22 -10.04 -1.17
N MET A 137 25.97 -10.07 -1.64
CA MET A 137 24.84 -10.77 -1.02
C MET A 137 24.90 -12.26 -1.39
N LYS A 138 25.68 -13.03 -0.64
CA LYS A 138 26.08 -14.41 -0.99
C LYS A 138 24.94 -15.43 -0.95
N THR A 139 23.92 -15.22 -0.11
CA THR A 139 22.81 -16.17 0.08
C THR A 139 21.47 -15.63 -0.40
N ALA A 140 21.43 -14.38 -0.87
CA ALA A 140 20.22 -13.77 -1.37
C ALA A 140 19.73 -14.44 -2.66
N SER A 141 18.42 -14.67 -2.75
CA SER A 141 17.79 -15.28 -3.92
C SER A 141 16.35 -14.80 -4.10
N LEU A 142 15.83 -14.91 -5.33
CA LEU A 142 14.40 -14.70 -5.59
C LEU A 142 13.64 -16.01 -5.29
N CYS A 143 12.93 -16.04 -4.17
CA CYS A 143 12.00 -17.08 -3.77
C CYS A 143 10.56 -16.66 -4.14
N ALA A 144 10.20 -16.85 -5.41
CA ALA A 144 8.90 -16.45 -5.92
C ALA A 144 7.73 -17.16 -5.22
N ASN A 145 7.88 -18.43 -4.84
CA ASN A 145 6.83 -19.21 -4.18
C ASN A 145 6.98 -19.15 -2.65
N THR A 146 6.01 -18.55 -1.97
CA THR A 146 6.02 -18.36 -0.51
C THR A 146 5.78 -19.65 0.30
N ASN A 147 5.27 -20.71 -0.32
CA ASN A 147 5.12 -22.01 0.33
C ASN A 147 6.46 -22.80 0.39
N GLY A 148 7.52 -22.29 -0.25
CA GLY A 148 8.84 -22.91 -0.34
C GLY A 148 9.97 -22.03 0.19
N LEU A 149 9.69 -21.12 1.12
CA LEU A 149 10.73 -20.28 1.75
C LEU A 149 11.84 -21.16 2.37
N PRO A 150 13.11 -20.71 2.38
CA PRO A 150 14.21 -21.48 2.93
C PRO A 150 13.94 -21.92 4.38
N LEU A 151 13.86 -23.23 4.60
CA LEU A 151 13.77 -23.80 5.95
C LEU A 151 15.06 -23.50 6.73
N PRO A 152 15.01 -23.26 8.04
CA PRO A 152 13.89 -23.51 8.97
C PRO A 152 13.00 -22.28 9.27
N ILE A 153 12.92 -21.28 8.40
CA ILE A 153 12.24 -20.02 8.74
C ILE A 153 10.71 -20.20 8.75
N VAL A 154 10.09 -20.00 9.92
CA VAL A 154 8.63 -19.94 10.10
C VAL A 154 8.26 -18.52 10.54
N GLY A 155 7.28 -17.93 9.86
CA GLY A 155 6.69 -16.65 10.25
C GLY A 155 5.49 -16.86 11.17
N TYR A 156 5.27 -15.95 12.11
CA TYR A 156 4.21 -16.05 13.11
C TYR A 156 3.26 -14.86 13.04
N GLU A 157 2.01 -15.13 12.70
CA GLU A 157 0.90 -14.19 12.90
C GLU A 157 0.60 -14.08 14.41
N GLY A 158 -0.07 -12.99 14.81
CA GLY A 158 -0.48 -12.77 16.20
C GLY A 158 0.45 -11.86 17.01
N ASN A 159 0.29 -11.87 18.33
CA ASN A 159 1.01 -10.99 19.27
C ASN A 159 0.87 -11.52 20.72
N ASP A 160 1.56 -10.88 21.67
CA ASP A 160 1.55 -11.26 23.10
C ASP A 160 0.15 -11.36 23.73
N LYS A 161 -0.87 -10.64 23.21
CA LYS A 161 -2.23 -10.68 23.77
C LYS A 161 -3.05 -11.87 23.29
N VAL A 162 -2.85 -12.30 22.04
CA VAL A 162 -3.65 -13.36 21.40
C VAL A 162 -2.88 -14.66 21.18
N GLY A 163 -1.56 -14.65 21.44
CA GLY A 163 -0.63 -15.72 21.13
C GLY A 163 -0.07 -15.62 19.71
N TYR A 164 0.99 -16.39 19.46
CA TYR A 164 1.65 -16.50 18.16
C TYR A 164 1.26 -17.81 17.48
N PHE A 165 0.94 -17.74 16.19
CA PHE A 165 0.56 -18.90 15.38
C PHE A 165 1.28 -18.90 14.04
N ALA A 166 1.71 -20.08 13.59
CA ALA A 166 2.47 -20.22 12.36
C ALA A 166 1.63 -19.77 11.15
N ALA A 167 2.18 -18.83 10.37
CA ALA A 167 1.57 -18.32 9.17
C ALA A 167 1.65 -19.35 8.03
N THR A 168 0.61 -19.42 7.20
CA THR A 168 0.59 -20.26 5.99
C THR A 168 0.45 -19.36 4.77
N ASN A 169 1.54 -19.13 4.05
CA ASN A 169 1.56 -18.33 2.82
C ASN A 169 1.72 -19.25 1.60
N ARG A 170 0.90 -19.03 0.56
CA ARG A 170 0.88 -19.87 -0.66
C ARG A 170 0.78 -19.06 -1.96
N ILE A 171 1.17 -17.80 -1.91
CA ILE A 171 1.22 -16.92 -3.07
C ILE A 171 2.55 -17.06 -3.80
N GLU A 172 2.51 -16.84 -5.10
CA GLU A 172 3.65 -16.57 -5.96
C GLU A 172 3.72 -15.08 -6.26
N TRP A 173 4.92 -14.51 -6.19
CA TRP A 173 5.17 -13.08 -6.41
C TRP A 173 6.56 -12.84 -7.01
N GLY A 174 6.81 -11.63 -7.50
CA GLY A 174 8.06 -11.33 -8.18
C GLY A 174 8.04 -9.95 -8.80
N GLY A 175 9.03 -9.14 -8.43
CA GLY A 175 9.10 -7.73 -8.78
C GLY A 175 8.69 -6.86 -7.60
N ASP A 176 7.45 -7.03 -7.15
CA ASP A 176 6.86 -6.42 -5.95
C ASP A 176 7.45 -6.97 -4.64
N ALA A 177 7.81 -8.24 -4.63
CA ALA A 177 8.43 -8.91 -3.49
C ALA A 177 9.23 -10.15 -3.93
N GLY A 178 9.45 -11.10 -3.00
CA GLY A 178 10.00 -12.42 -3.27
C GLY A 178 11.50 -12.59 -3.06
N ILE A 179 12.25 -11.54 -2.76
CA ILE A 179 13.66 -11.71 -2.37
C ILE A 179 13.72 -12.26 -0.95
N ALA A 180 14.39 -13.40 -0.78
CA ALA A 180 14.81 -13.92 0.51
C ALA A 180 16.30 -13.62 0.72
N ALA A 181 16.65 -13.06 1.87
CA ALA A 181 17.99 -12.64 2.22
C ALA A 181 18.25 -12.85 3.72
N SER A 182 19.49 -13.14 4.08
CA SER A 182 19.95 -13.15 5.49
C SER A 182 20.22 -11.73 5.99
N LEU A 183 20.47 -11.57 7.30
CA LEU A 183 20.93 -10.30 7.83
C LEU A 183 22.31 -9.92 7.26
N GLU A 184 23.20 -10.90 7.06
CA GLU A 184 24.51 -10.71 6.45
C GLU A 184 24.41 -10.20 5.01
N ASP A 185 23.46 -10.72 4.22
CA ASP A 185 23.17 -10.19 2.88
C ASP A 185 22.69 -8.74 2.95
N MET A 186 21.80 -8.42 3.87
CA MET A 186 21.29 -7.06 4.03
C MET A 186 22.38 -6.09 4.51
N ILE A 187 23.30 -6.53 5.37
CA ILE A 187 24.48 -5.74 5.75
C ILE A 187 25.37 -5.48 4.52
N ALA A 188 25.63 -6.50 3.69
CA ALA A 188 26.39 -6.34 2.45
C ALA A 188 25.72 -5.34 1.49
N TYR A 189 24.38 -5.40 1.39
CA TYR A 189 23.58 -4.45 0.62
C TYR A 189 23.71 -3.00 1.13
N GLU A 190 23.67 -2.78 2.45
CA GLU A 190 23.83 -1.44 3.03
C GLU A 190 25.26 -0.89 2.83
N ILE A 191 26.30 -1.73 2.90
CA ILE A 191 27.69 -1.35 2.57
C ILE A 191 27.83 -1.01 1.08
N TYR A 192 27.15 -1.75 0.20
CA TYR A 192 27.09 -1.41 -1.22
C TYR A 192 26.36 -0.09 -1.46
N LEU A 193 25.25 0.14 -0.75
CA LEU A 193 24.47 1.37 -0.80
C LEU A 193 25.33 2.59 -0.41
N ASP A 194 25.96 2.58 0.77
CA ASP A 194 26.79 3.69 1.25
C ASP A 194 27.93 4.04 0.27
N ARG A 195 28.63 3.01 -0.24
CA ARG A 195 29.67 3.20 -1.26
C ARG A 195 29.11 3.79 -2.56
N SER A 196 27.99 3.26 -3.05
CA SER A 196 27.37 3.72 -4.29
C SER A 196 26.71 5.10 -4.18
N LEU A 197 26.34 5.56 -2.98
CA LEU A 197 25.92 6.95 -2.74
C LEU A 197 27.11 7.89 -2.75
N SER A 198 28.23 7.47 -2.15
CA SER A 198 29.46 8.27 -2.05
C SER A 198 30.14 8.47 -3.41
N ASP A 199 30.07 7.47 -4.29
CA ASP A 199 30.50 7.56 -5.69
C ASP A 199 29.37 8.20 -6.53
N GLY A 200 29.27 9.53 -6.60
CA GLY A 200 28.12 10.28 -7.17
C GLY A 200 27.61 9.90 -8.59
N THR A 201 28.23 8.94 -9.27
CA THR A 201 27.78 8.33 -10.53
C THR A 201 27.16 6.94 -10.37
N GLY A 202 27.27 6.32 -9.20
CA GLY A 202 26.76 4.99 -8.88
C GLY A 202 25.24 4.84 -9.03
N LEU A 203 24.75 3.60 -8.96
CA LEU A 203 23.32 3.30 -9.12
C LEU A 203 22.47 4.00 -8.03
N TYR A 204 22.95 3.99 -6.78
CA TYR A 204 22.25 4.65 -5.68
C TYR A 204 22.28 6.18 -5.75
N ALA A 205 23.37 6.77 -6.22
CA ALA A 205 23.45 8.22 -6.40
C ALA A 205 22.39 8.73 -7.39
N GLN A 206 21.97 7.92 -8.36
CA GLN A 206 20.87 8.27 -9.26
C GLN A 206 19.49 7.89 -8.72
N THR A 207 19.32 6.66 -8.24
CA THR A 207 18.01 6.16 -7.76
C THR A 207 17.55 6.79 -6.45
N SER A 208 18.45 7.42 -5.69
CA SER A 208 18.11 8.11 -4.44
C SER A 208 17.83 9.60 -4.63
N LYS A 209 17.80 10.12 -5.86
CA LYS A 209 17.41 11.51 -6.13
C LYS A 209 15.92 11.73 -5.85
N GLU A 210 15.61 12.92 -5.31
CA GLU A 210 14.22 13.31 -5.04
C GLU A 210 13.41 13.26 -6.35
N GLN A 211 12.23 12.64 -6.26
CA GLN A 211 11.28 12.55 -7.35
C GLN A 211 10.21 13.62 -7.18
N LYS A 212 9.45 13.87 -8.23
CA LYS A 212 8.39 14.87 -8.20
C LYS A 212 7.12 14.32 -8.85
N PHE A 213 5.98 14.80 -8.37
CA PHE A 213 4.72 14.71 -9.08
C PHE A 213 4.77 15.59 -10.34
N ARG A 214 3.82 15.40 -11.26
CA ARG A 214 3.78 16.12 -12.53
C ARG A 214 3.57 17.64 -12.38
N ASP A 215 3.04 18.08 -11.24
CA ASP A 215 2.91 19.50 -10.87
C ASP A 215 4.22 20.11 -10.33
N GLY A 216 5.27 19.31 -10.16
CA GLY A 216 6.56 19.73 -9.62
C GLY A 216 6.69 19.62 -8.10
N THR A 217 5.65 19.18 -7.39
CA THR A 217 5.67 18.94 -5.95
C THR A 217 6.64 17.80 -5.61
N PRO A 218 7.53 17.94 -4.61
CA PRO A 218 8.41 16.86 -4.17
C PRO A 218 7.64 15.61 -3.72
N ALA A 219 8.08 14.44 -4.18
CA ALA A 219 7.49 13.15 -3.82
C ALA A 219 8.31 12.43 -2.74
N GLY A 220 7.61 11.90 -1.74
CA GLY A 220 8.19 11.11 -0.65
C GLY A 220 8.65 9.70 -1.05
N TYR A 221 8.39 9.27 -2.28
CA TYR A 221 8.73 7.95 -2.80
C TYR A 221 9.40 8.04 -4.18
N GLY A 222 10.35 7.15 -4.44
CA GLY A 222 10.98 7.03 -5.76
C GLY A 222 11.86 5.79 -5.87
N TYR A 223 11.88 5.14 -7.04
CA TYR A 223 12.73 3.97 -7.29
C TYR A 223 12.64 2.84 -6.25
N GLY A 224 11.45 2.61 -5.69
CA GLY A 224 11.27 1.60 -4.64
C GLY A 224 11.83 2.00 -3.27
N LEU A 225 12.12 3.28 -3.06
CA LEU A 225 12.63 3.84 -1.82
C LEU A 225 11.66 4.91 -1.31
N LYS A 226 11.25 4.79 -0.06
CA LYS A 226 10.54 5.85 0.64
C LYS A 226 11.52 6.72 1.41
N ARG A 227 11.24 8.02 1.46
CA ARG A 227 11.93 9.02 2.27
C ARG A 227 11.19 9.14 3.58
N PHE A 228 11.92 9.00 4.68
CA PHE A 228 11.36 9.05 6.03
C PHE A 228 12.17 10.01 6.88
N LYS A 229 11.55 10.52 7.94
CA LYS A 229 12.25 11.04 9.09
C LYS A 229 12.26 9.98 10.19
N VAL A 230 13.43 9.70 10.73
CA VAL A 230 13.57 8.82 11.90
C VAL A 230 14.34 9.61 12.94
N ALA A 231 13.71 9.86 14.09
CA ALA A 231 14.30 10.68 15.16
C ALA A 231 14.81 12.06 14.67
N GLY A 232 14.05 12.70 13.76
CA GLY A 232 14.43 13.98 13.16
C GLY A 232 15.47 13.89 12.04
N GLN A 233 16.10 12.74 11.83
CA GLN A 233 17.08 12.51 10.76
C GLN A 233 16.41 12.10 9.46
N SER A 234 16.83 12.70 8.34
CA SER A 234 16.34 12.35 7.00
C SER A 234 16.99 11.04 6.53
N GLY A 235 16.16 10.06 6.18
CA GLY A 235 16.61 8.76 5.71
C GLY A 235 15.87 8.28 4.46
N ILE A 236 16.49 7.33 3.77
CA ILE A 236 15.86 6.55 2.70
C ILE A 236 15.71 5.11 3.14
N GLY A 237 14.58 4.50 2.86
CA GLY A 237 14.18 3.25 3.49
C GLY A 237 13.22 2.45 2.62
N HIS A 238 12.93 1.23 3.04
CA HIS A 238 11.70 0.56 2.65
C HIS A 238 11.35 -0.51 3.69
N GLY A 239 10.05 -0.65 3.96
CA GLY A 239 9.50 -1.73 4.77
C GLY A 239 9.22 -2.98 3.95
N GLY A 240 8.86 -4.07 4.61
CA GLY A 240 8.32 -5.26 3.97
C GLY A 240 7.41 -5.97 4.94
N ALA A 241 6.33 -6.54 4.43
CA ALA A 241 5.40 -7.31 5.21
C ALA A 241 4.86 -8.48 4.39
N LEU A 242 4.67 -9.60 5.09
CA LEU A 242 3.87 -10.74 4.68
C LEU A 242 3.23 -11.26 5.98
N ARG A 243 2.16 -12.06 5.91
CA ARG A 243 1.61 -12.66 7.13
C ARG A 243 2.72 -13.44 7.87
N GLY A 244 2.97 -13.04 9.11
CA GLY A 244 4.02 -13.58 9.96
C GLY A 244 5.44 -13.05 9.73
N PHE A 245 5.65 -12.02 8.89
CA PHE A 245 6.97 -11.43 8.65
C PHE A 245 6.92 -9.91 8.58
N ARG A 246 7.90 -9.24 9.17
CA ARG A 246 8.13 -7.80 9.01
C ARG A 246 9.59 -7.51 8.79
N HIS A 247 9.87 -6.50 7.98
CA HIS A 247 11.21 -5.99 7.75
C HIS A 247 11.16 -4.48 7.60
N LEU A 248 12.23 -3.80 8.03
CA LEU A 248 12.46 -2.40 7.72
C LEU A 248 13.96 -2.15 7.63
N ARG A 249 14.35 -1.44 6.57
CA ARG A 249 15.68 -0.84 6.44
C ARG A 249 15.57 0.68 6.35
N VAL A 250 16.52 1.37 6.95
CA VAL A 250 16.72 2.82 6.80
C VAL A 250 18.21 3.10 6.68
N HIS A 251 18.59 3.97 5.75
CA HIS A 251 19.92 4.54 5.63
C HIS A 251 19.79 6.06 5.79
N ILE A 252 20.64 6.64 6.64
CA ILE A 252 20.73 8.07 6.95
C ILE A 252 22.05 8.56 6.33
N PRO A 253 22.01 9.16 5.13
CA PRO A 253 23.23 9.51 4.40
C PRO A 253 24.13 10.50 5.14
N SER A 254 23.55 11.46 5.88
CA SER A 254 24.33 12.47 6.62
C SER A 254 25.22 11.86 7.68
N GLU A 255 24.78 10.75 8.27
CA GLU A 255 25.49 10.03 9.34
C GLU A 255 26.21 8.78 8.83
N ARG A 256 26.06 8.45 7.53
CA ARG A 256 26.48 7.17 6.93
C ARG A 256 26.05 5.95 7.77
N LEU A 257 24.85 6.04 8.32
CA LEU A 257 24.28 5.06 9.24
C LEU A 257 23.18 4.27 8.54
N SER A 258 23.29 2.94 8.57
CA SER A 258 22.20 2.04 8.17
C SER A 258 21.72 1.21 9.36
N VAL A 259 20.40 1.05 9.45
CA VAL A 259 19.75 0.16 10.42
C VAL A 259 18.80 -0.77 9.67
N VAL A 260 18.95 -2.06 9.93
CA VAL A 260 18.11 -3.12 9.36
C VAL A 260 17.50 -3.93 10.50
N ALA A 261 16.19 -4.12 10.45
CA ALA A 261 15.46 -4.95 11.41
C ALA A 261 14.55 -5.93 10.67
N MET A 262 14.63 -7.21 11.04
CA MET A 262 13.90 -8.32 10.42
C MET A 262 13.24 -9.16 11.51
N HIS A 263 11.93 -9.31 11.43
CA HIS A 263 11.11 -10.10 12.35
C HIS A 263 10.41 -11.22 11.60
N ASN A 264 10.41 -12.42 12.19
CA ASN A 264 9.54 -13.52 11.80
C ASN A 264 8.20 -13.49 12.56
N PHE A 265 7.72 -12.28 12.87
CA PHE A 265 6.42 -12.00 13.46
C PHE A 265 5.94 -10.60 13.06
N GLU A 266 4.70 -10.26 13.39
CA GLU A 266 4.00 -9.11 12.80
C GLU A 266 4.23 -7.75 13.48
N THR A 267 4.98 -7.70 14.58
CA THR A 267 5.26 -6.43 15.28
C THR A 267 6.16 -5.55 14.42
N SER A 268 5.78 -4.27 14.32
CA SER A 268 6.52 -3.29 13.53
C SER A 268 7.98 -3.14 14.01
N PRO A 269 8.96 -3.24 13.09
CA PRO A 269 10.37 -2.97 13.38
C PRO A 269 10.68 -1.47 13.53
N ALA A 270 9.72 -0.57 13.31
CA ALA A 270 9.95 0.87 13.37
C ALA A 270 10.40 1.36 14.76
N VAL A 271 9.80 0.83 15.84
CA VAL A 271 10.12 1.23 17.21
C VAL A 271 11.57 0.89 17.60
N PRO A 272 12.07 -0.36 17.46
CA PRO A 272 13.47 -0.65 17.78
C PRO A 272 14.44 0.09 16.85
N LEU A 273 14.09 0.28 15.57
CA LEU A 273 14.91 1.06 14.64
C LEU A 273 15.03 2.52 15.09
N GLU A 274 13.92 3.18 15.43
CA GLU A 274 13.91 4.55 15.93
C GLU A 274 14.72 4.67 17.22
N PHE A 275 14.62 3.70 18.13
CA PHE A 275 15.44 3.66 19.35
C PHE A 275 16.94 3.62 19.03
N ILE A 276 17.38 2.77 18.10
CA ILE A 276 18.79 2.69 17.68
C ILE A 276 19.25 4.03 17.10
N VAL A 277 18.48 4.62 16.19
CA VAL A 277 18.83 5.92 15.58
C VAL A 277 18.91 7.02 16.64
N LYS A 278 17.96 7.11 17.57
CA LYS A 278 18.01 8.08 18.68
C LYS A 278 19.27 7.95 19.50
N LYS A 279 19.67 6.71 19.82
CA LYS A 279 20.85 6.43 20.65
C LYS A 279 22.17 6.68 19.92
N VAL A 280 22.23 6.43 18.62
CA VAL A 280 23.46 6.64 17.84
C VAL A 280 23.64 8.11 17.45
N CYS A 281 22.54 8.82 17.15
CA CYS A 281 22.58 10.21 16.71
C CYS A 281 22.39 11.23 17.85
N ASP A 282 22.35 10.80 19.11
CA ASP A 282 22.04 11.63 20.29
C ASP A 282 20.81 12.53 20.09
N ALA A 283 19.79 12.01 19.40
CA ALA A 283 18.62 12.80 19.04
C ALA A 283 17.71 13.02 20.26
N GLN A 284 17.41 14.29 20.56
CA GLN A 284 16.47 14.65 21.61
C GLN A 284 15.02 14.57 21.10
N GLU A 285 14.12 14.05 21.94
CA GLU A 285 12.70 14.18 21.66
C GLU A 285 12.23 15.61 21.97
N PRO A 286 11.41 16.22 21.10
CA PRO A 286 10.79 17.49 21.43
C PRO A 286 9.89 17.32 22.66
N GLU A 287 9.89 18.30 23.56
CA GLU A 287 9.03 18.24 24.74
C GLU A 287 7.55 18.11 24.33
N PRO A 288 6.81 17.17 24.93
CA PRO A 288 5.40 16.99 24.61
C PRO A 288 4.60 18.19 25.09
N GLN A 289 4.02 18.94 24.15
CA GLN A 289 2.99 19.91 24.49
C GLN A 289 1.70 19.16 24.85
N THR A 290 1.18 19.45 26.04
CA THR A 290 -0.05 18.83 26.55
C THR A 290 -1.23 19.68 26.13
N ILE A 291 -1.83 19.35 24.99
CA ILE A 291 -3.12 19.91 24.56
C ILE A 291 -4.19 18.86 24.83
N ASN A 292 -5.27 19.22 25.52
CA ASN A 292 -6.41 18.32 25.66
C ASN A 292 -7.09 18.16 24.30
N VAL A 293 -7.33 16.92 23.86
CA VAL A 293 -7.98 16.66 22.57
C VAL A 293 -9.47 17.05 22.66
N PRO A 294 -9.95 18.08 21.94
CA PRO A 294 -11.36 18.43 21.97
C PRO A 294 -12.22 17.28 21.45
N ALA A 295 -13.38 17.05 22.09
CA ALA A 295 -14.28 15.96 21.71
C ALA A 295 -14.73 16.03 20.24
N ALA A 296 -14.77 17.25 19.66
CA ALA A 296 -15.10 17.49 18.27
C ALA A 296 -14.15 16.78 17.28
N TRP A 297 -12.90 16.50 17.64
CA TRP A 297 -12.02 15.75 16.74
C TRP A 297 -12.50 14.32 16.52
N LYS A 298 -13.09 13.68 17.53
CA LYS A 298 -13.41 12.26 17.48
C LYS A 298 -14.63 12.02 16.59
N GLY A 299 -14.56 11.00 15.74
CA GLY A 299 -15.67 10.59 14.89
C GLY A 299 -15.25 10.11 13.51
N HIS A 300 -16.24 9.90 12.66
CA HIS A 300 -16.05 9.56 11.25
C HIS A 300 -16.39 10.76 10.38
N PHE A 301 -15.59 10.97 9.35
CA PHE A 301 -15.78 11.98 8.32
C PHE A 301 -15.77 11.29 6.96
N PHE A 302 -16.43 11.86 5.96
CA PHE A 302 -16.57 11.26 4.64
C PHE A 302 -16.01 12.17 3.55
N ASP A 303 -15.04 11.65 2.80
CA ASP A 303 -14.51 12.27 1.59
C ASP A 303 -15.38 11.85 0.39
N GLU A 304 -16.26 12.76 -0.04
CA GLU A 304 -17.14 12.56 -1.20
C GLU A 304 -16.33 12.32 -2.48
N GLU A 305 -15.14 12.93 -2.60
CA GLU A 305 -14.34 12.78 -3.81
C GLU A 305 -13.81 11.36 -3.90
N THR A 306 -13.21 10.76 -2.87
CA THR A 306 -12.70 9.38 -2.93
C THR A 306 -13.72 8.31 -2.60
N GLN A 307 -14.85 8.68 -1.99
CA GLN A 307 -15.82 7.76 -1.39
C GLN A 307 -15.20 6.91 -0.27
N LEU A 308 -14.28 7.50 0.49
CA LEU A 308 -13.65 6.89 1.65
C LEU A 308 -14.04 7.64 2.91
N TYR A 309 -14.05 6.94 4.04
CA TYR A 309 -14.17 7.61 5.34
C TYR A 309 -12.79 7.87 5.96
N VAL A 310 -12.74 8.91 6.80
CA VAL A 310 -11.64 9.20 7.71
C VAL A 310 -12.15 8.93 9.13
N ALA A 311 -11.48 8.05 9.86
CA ALA A 311 -11.74 7.87 11.29
C ALA A 311 -10.75 8.70 12.09
N VAL A 312 -11.23 9.48 13.05
CA VAL A 312 -10.38 10.17 14.01
C VAL A 312 -10.71 9.67 15.40
N GLU A 313 -9.70 9.11 16.07
CA GLU A 313 -9.77 8.60 17.42
C GLU A 313 -8.77 9.34 18.33
N GLU A 314 -8.89 9.12 19.63
CA GLU A 314 -7.87 9.56 20.57
C GLU A 314 -6.54 8.86 20.29
N GLY A 315 -5.44 9.60 20.31
CA GLY A 315 -4.12 9.07 20.01
C GLY A 315 -3.55 8.21 21.15
N ASN A 316 -2.22 8.08 21.16
CA ASN A 316 -1.54 7.24 22.13
C ASN A 316 -1.63 7.86 23.54
N ARG A 317 -2.10 7.09 24.54
CA ARG A 317 -2.17 7.51 25.95
C ARG A 317 -0.81 7.93 26.52
N GLU A 318 0.29 7.37 26.03
CA GLU A 318 1.65 7.73 26.42
C GLU A 318 2.13 9.04 25.78
N LYS A 319 1.41 9.53 24.75
CA LYS A 319 1.70 10.78 24.03
C LYS A 319 0.44 11.68 24.08
N PRO A 320 0.18 12.37 25.21
CA PRO A 320 -0.98 13.24 25.34
C PRO A 320 -0.97 14.34 24.27
N GLY A 321 -2.16 14.81 23.90
CA GLY A 321 -2.36 15.78 22.81
C GLY A 321 -2.14 15.21 21.41
N THR A 322 -2.38 13.92 21.23
CA THR A 322 -2.35 13.27 19.91
C THR A 322 -3.71 12.69 19.54
N ILE A 323 -3.96 12.59 18.24
CA ILE A 323 -5.08 11.88 17.62
C ILE A 323 -4.54 10.77 16.71
N SER A 324 -5.34 9.73 16.54
CA SER A 324 -5.09 8.67 15.55
C SER A 324 -6.03 8.87 14.37
N VAL A 325 -5.47 8.98 13.16
CA VAL A 325 -6.22 9.24 11.92
C VAL A 325 -6.14 8.02 11.01
N SER A 326 -7.26 7.32 10.85
CA SER A 326 -7.38 6.15 9.97
C SER A 326 -7.95 6.58 8.61
N TYR A 327 -7.12 6.49 7.57
CA TYR A 327 -7.47 6.79 6.18
C TYR A 327 -6.56 6.04 5.18
N GLY A 328 -5.29 5.82 5.55
CA GLY A 328 -4.33 5.05 4.76
C GLY A 328 -4.59 3.53 4.74
N PRO A 329 -3.66 2.74 4.17
CA PRO A 329 -3.83 1.29 4.06
C PRO A 329 -3.78 0.61 5.42
N GLY A 330 -4.52 -0.50 5.57
CA GLY A 330 -4.55 -1.28 6.79
C GLY A 330 -5.48 -0.70 7.86
N THR A 331 -5.26 -1.11 9.11
CA THR A 331 -6.12 -0.73 10.25
C THR A 331 -5.43 0.19 11.25
N ALA A 332 -4.13 0.46 11.07
CA ALA A 332 -3.38 1.36 11.93
C ALA A 332 -3.57 2.80 11.46
N GLY A 333 -4.02 3.68 12.37
CA GLY A 333 -4.09 5.11 12.11
C GLY A 333 -2.72 5.79 12.18
N GLU A 334 -2.57 6.88 11.44
CA GLU A 334 -1.41 7.76 11.55
C GLU A 334 -1.58 8.66 12.79
N ILE A 335 -0.53 8.77 13.61
CA ILE A 335 -0.57 9.58 14.83
C ILE A 335 -0.21 11.02 14.49
N ALA A 336 -1.16 11.94 14.68
CA ALA A 336 -0.96 13.37 14.53
C ALA A 336 -1.01 14.07 15.89
N ARG A 337 -0.14 15.06 16.10
CA ARG A 337 -0.09 15.88 17.31
C ARG A 337 -0.89 17.16 17.11
N LEU A 338 -1.71 17.53 18.09
CA LEU A 338 -2.39 18.82 18.09
C LEU A 338 -1.36 19.95 18.23
N VAL A 339 -1.54 21.00 17.45
CA VAL A 339 -0.78 22.26 17.57
C VAL A 339 -1.68 23.43 17.99
N SER A 340 -3.00 23.24 17.92
CA SER A 340 -4.03 24.12 18.47
C SER A 340 -5.31 23.29 18.75
N GLU A 341 -6.39 23.92 19.18
CA GLU A 341 -7.69 23.25 19.34
C GLU A 341 -8.29 22.74 18.02
N THR A 342 -7.88 23.34 16.88
CA THR A 342 -8.44 23.06 15.55
C THR A 342 -7.41 22.60 14.53
N GLU A 343 -6.13 22.49 14.90
CA GLU A 343 -5.06 22.00 14.01
C GLU A 343 -4.27 20.83 14.62
N ALA A 344 -3.96 19.84 13.78
CA ALA A 344 -3.07 18.73 14.11
C ALA A 344 -2.11 18.42 12.96
N LYS A 345 -0.93 17.88 13.27
CA LYS A 345 0.14 17.59 12.30
C LYS A 345 0.90 16.31 12.62
N SER A 346 1.34 15.62 11.59
CA SER A 346 2.36 14.57 11.60
C SER A 346 3.39 14.88 10.51
N ASP A 347 4.32 13.96 10.25
CA ASP A 347 5.21 14.07 9.09
C ASP A 347 4.45 13.92 7.76
N GLY A 348 3.43 13.07 7.71
CA GLY A 348 2.68 12.72 6.49
C GLY A 348 1.40 13.53 6.25
N MET A 349 0.88 14.23 7.26
CA MET A 349 -0.35 15.00 7.13
C MET A 349 -0.42 16.27 7.98
N LYS A 350 -1.21 17.23 7.49
CA LYS A 350 -1.72 18.38 8.24
C LYS A 350 -3.24 18.34 8.23
N LEU A 351 -3.85 18.57 9.39
CA LEU A 351 -5.30 18.57 9.57
C LEU A 351 -5.76 19.89 10.14
N THR A 352 -6.88 20.39 9.63
CA THR A 352 -7.64 21.50 10.21
C THR A 352 -9.10 21.09 10.36
N LEU A 353 -9.68 21.32 11.53
CA LEU A 353 -11.09 21.08 11.83
C LEU A 353 -11.86 22.40 11.86
N ASP A 354 -12.81 22.58 10.94
CA ASP A 354 -13.73 23.70 10.88
C ASP A 354 -15.17 23.20 11.07
N GLY A 355 -15.63 23.21 12.33
CA GLY A 355 -16.91 22.64 12.73
C GLY A 355 -17.04 21.15 12.40
N ASP A 356 -17.86 20.83 11.40
CA ASP A 356 -18.09 19.47 10.91
C ASP A 356 -17.27 19.13 9.65
N VAL A 357 -16.35 19.99 9.25
CA VAL A 357 -15.49 19.78 8.10
C VAL A 357 -14.05 19.52 8.56
N LEU A 358 -13.53 18.35 8.19
CA LEU A 358 -12.13 18.00 8.36
C LEU A 358 -11.38 18.25 7.05
N HIS A 359 -10.48 19.22 7.07
CA HIS A 359 -9.53 19.45 5.98
C HIS A 359 -8.27 18.62 6.25
N VAL A 360 -7.88 17.76 5.31
CA VAL A 360 -6.68 16.94 5.43
C VAL A 360 -5.79 17.18 4.22
N GLU A 361 -4.61 17.72 4.48
CA GLU A 361 -3.51 17.81 3.52
C GLU A 361 -2.59 16.61 3.75
N ARG A 362 -2.63 15.64 2.84
CA ARG A 362 -1.75 14.46 2.85
C ARG A 362 -0.55 14.73 1.96
N ASN A 363 0.52 15.19 2.59
CA ASN A 363 1.78 15.51 1.91
C ASN A 363 2.35 14.28 1.18
N ASP A 364 2.26 13.10 1.81
CA ASP A 364 2.73 11.84 1.24
C ASP A 364 1.97 11.45 -0.04
N ASP A 365 0.69 11.81 -0.15
CA ASP A 365 -0.20 11.43 -1.25
C ASP A 365 -0.28 12.50 -2.37
N ASN A 366 0.30 13.68 -2.16
CA ASN A 366 0.05 14.91 -2.94
C ASN A 366 -1.44 15.26 -3.05
N ARG A 367 -2.16 15.17 -1.92
CA ARG A 367 -3.63 15.29 -1.93
C ARG A 367 -4.12 16.20 -0.82
N ILE A 368 -5.08 17.06 -1.17
CA ILE A 368 -5.89 17.80 -0.21
C ILE A 368 -7.31 17.27 -0.31
N LEU A 369 -7.85 16.78 0.81
CA LEU A 369 -9.23 16.30 0.88
C LEU A 369 -10.04 17.07 1.92
N LYS A 370 -11.34 17.16 1.65
CA LYS A 370 -12.34 17.76 2.53
C LYS A 370 -13.32 16.67 2.92
N ALA A 371 -13.26 16.22 4.17
CA ALA A 371 -14.15 15.19 4.69
C ALA A 371 -15.21 15.81 5.60
N VAL A 372 -16.48 15.46 5.39
CA VAL A 372 -17.62 15.99 6.18
C VAL A 372 -18.02 15.00 7.26
N ARG A 373 -18.25 15.48 8.48
CA ARG A 373 -18.61 14.65 9.63
C ARG A 373 -19.88 13.85 9.32
N LEU A 374 -19.80 12.56 9.60
CA LEU A 374 -20.95 11.68 9.55
C LEU A 374 -21.77 11.81 10.83
N PRO A 375 -23.11 11.88 10.74
CA PRO A 375 -23.97 11.89 11.92
C PRO A 375 -23.71 10.68 12.81
N HIS A 376 -23.71 10.91 14.12
CA HIS A 376 -23.46 9.85 15.09
C HIS A 376 -24.52 8.75 14.98
N VAL A 377 -24.07 7.50 14.89
CA VAL A 377 -24.94 6.33 15.01
C VAL A 377 -24.98 5.94 16.48
N ASP A 378 -26.15 6.11 17.13
CA ASP A 378 -26.32 5.63 18.51
C ASP A 378 -26.21 4.10 18.51
N LYS A 379 -25.22 3.58 19.24
CA LYS A 379 -24.98 2.13 19.36
C LYS A 379 -26.13 1.39 20.04
N LYS A 380 -26.99 2.08 20.80
CA LYS A 380 -28.23 1.52 21.36
C LYS A 380 -29.35 1.40 20.33
N ASP A 381 -29.17 2.03 19.16
CA ASP A 381 -30.14 2.13 18.08
C ASP A 381 -29.76 1.30 16.83
N LEU A 382 -28.73 0.46 16.97
CA LEU A 382 -28.26 -0.51 15.96
C LEU A 382 -29.35 -1.57 15.71
N GLY A 383 -30.35 -1.22 14.91
CA GLY A 383 -31.44 -2.10 14.50
C GLY A 383 -32.77 -1.43 14.15
N GLN A 384 -32.93 -0.12 14.36
CA GLN A 384 -34.16 0.59 13.98
C GLN A 384 -34.18 1.03 12.51
N THR A 385 -33.03 1.27 11.89
CA THR A 385 -32.97 1.63 10.47
C THR A 385 -33.17 0.39 9.61
N SER A 386 -34.14 0.42 8.69
CA SER A 386 -34.38 -0.68 7.75
C SER A 386 -33.13 -0.89 6.87
N SER A 387 -32.58 -2.11 6.91
CA SER A 387 -31.48 -2.53 6.04
C SER A 387 -31.97 -3.24 4.77
N ALA A 388 -33.29 -3.36 4.58
CA ALA A 388 -33.86 -4.09 3.45
C ALA A 388 -33.42 -3.50 2.10
N GLY A 389 -33.28 -2.18 2.03
CA GLY A 389 -32.88 -1.49 0.81
C GLY A 389 -31.49 -1.82 0.30
N VAL A 390 -30.57 -2.17 1.20
CA VAL A 390 -29.15 -2.42 0.89
C VAL A 390 -28.80 -3.90 0.78
N VAL A 391 -29.63 -4.80 1.34
CA VAL A 391 -29.48 -6.25 1.19
C VAL A 391 -29.75 -6.65 -0.26
N GLY A 392 -28.85 -7.41 -0.86
CA GLY A 392 -28.94 -7.79 -2.27
C GLY A 392 -27.61 -8.24 -2.86
N VAL A 393 -27.65 -8.56 -4.14
CA VAL A 393 -26.49 -8.96 -4.94
C VAL A 393 -26.16 -7.82 -5.89
N TYR A 394 -24.89 -7.44 -5.95
CA TYR A 394 -24.39 -6.36 -6.78
C TYR A 394 -23.22 -6.86 -7.64
N ARG A 395 -23.16 -6.47 -8.91
CA ARG A 395 -22.11 -6.89 -9.86
C ARG A 395 -21.29 -5.71 -10.34
N SER A 396 -19.98 -5.87 -10.34
CA SER A 396 -19.05 -4.92 -10.98
C SER A 396 -18.61 -5.47 -12.33
N LYS A 397 -18.89 -4.72 -13.41
CA LYS A 397 -18.36 -5.04 -14.75
C LYS A 397 -16.87 -4.74 -14.88
N GLU A 398 -16.39 -3.74 -14.14
CA GLU A 398 -15.00 -3.33 -14.17
C GLU A 398 -14.11 -4.43 -13.59
N SER A 399 -14.34 -4.77 -12.33
CA SER A 399 -13.56 -5.77 -11.60
C SER A 399 -13.98 -7.21 -11.90
N ASP A 400 -15.09 -7.42 -12.61
CA ASP A 400 -15.66 -8.74 -12.92
C ASP A 400 -15.84 -9.58 -11.65
N SER A 401 -16.60 -9.00 -10.71
CA SER A 401 -16.87 -9.61 -9.41
C SER A 401 -18.28 -9.31 -8.91
N VAL A 402 -18.71 -10.08 -7.92
CA VAL A 402 -20.02 -9.97 -7.27
C VAL A 402 -19.81 -9.61 -5.80
N PHE A 403 -20.54 -8.60 -5.33
CA PHE A 403 -20.63 -8.22 -3.94
C PHE A 403 -22.03 -8.60 -3.42
N THR A 404 -22.08 -9.45 -2.40
CA THR A 404 -23.34 -9.91 -1.78
C THR A 404 -23.47 -9.29 -0.40
N VAL A 405 -24.59 -8.62 -0.16
CA VAL A 405 -24.95 -8.04 1.14
C VAL A 405 -26.10 -8.85 1.71
N SER A 406 -25.94 -9.33 2.94
CA SER A 406 -26.94 -10.15 3.65
C SER A 406 -27.09 -9.71 5.10
N GLY A 407 -28.13 -10.19 5.77
CA GLY A 407 -28.44 -9.84 7.17
C GLY A 407 -29.68 -8.97 7.31
N GLU A 408 -29.98 -8.57 8.54
CA GLU A 408 -31.18 -7.80 8.89
C GLU A 408 -30.95 -6.95 10.14
N ARG A 409 -31.84 -5.97 10.38
CA ARG A 409 -31.91 -5.17 11.62
C ARG A 409 -30.54 -4.59 12.03
N GLY A 410 -29.86 -3.95 11.07
CA GLY A 410 -28.59 -3.27 11.32
C GLY A 410 -27.36 -4.17 11.52
N ARG A 411 -27.50 -5.50 11.40
CA ARG A 411 -26.38 -6.46 11.38
C ARG A 411 -26.23 -7.02 9.98
N LEU A 412 -25.42 -6.32 9.19
CA LEU A 412 -25.14 -6.70 7.82
C LEU A 412 -23.82 -7.45 7.70
N TYR A 413 -23.75 -8.27 6.66
CA TYR A 413 -22.58 -9.01 6.26
C TYR A 413 -22.36 -8.82 4.76
N GLY A 414 -21.10 -8.69 4.37
CA GLY A 414 -20.72 -8.60 2.97
C GLY A 414 -19.72 -9.69 2.59
N SER A 415 -19.82 -10.18 1.36
CA SER A 415 -18.83 -11.08 0.77
C SER A 415 -18.60 -10.74 -0.69
N PHE A 416 -17.41 -11.09 -1.19
CA PHE A 416 -17.04 -10.91 -2.58
C PHE A 416 -16.78 -12.26 -3.23
N ASP A 417 -17.30 -12.44 -4.44
CA ASP A 417 -17.07 -13.61 -5.28
C ASP A 417 -16.51 -13.17 -6.64
N GLY A 418 -15.62 -13.97 -7.23
CA GLY A 418 -15.00 -13.68 -8.51
C GLY A 418 -14.19 -14.86 -9.04
N PHE A 419 -13.24 -14.58 -9.93
CA PHE A 419 -12.45 -15.64 -10.58
C PHE A 419 -11.51 -16.38 -9.63
N LEU A 420 -11.14 -15.78 -8.48
CA LEU A 420 -10.34 -16.43 -7.44
C LEU A 420 -11.19 -17.29 -6.49
N GLY A 421 -12.52 -17.24 -6.61
CA GLY A 421 -13.45 -18.11 -5.89
C GLY A 421 -14.49 -17.36 -5.08
N ARG A 422 -14.85 -17.92 -3.92
CA ARG A 422 -15.83 -17.35 -2.99
C ARG A 422 -15.15 -16.89 -1.71
N GLY A 423 -15.17 -15.58 -1.51
CA GLY A 423 -14.49 -14.92 -0.42
C GLY A 423 -15.12 -15.22 0.95
N PRO A 424 -14.42 -14.88 2.03
CA PRO A 424 -14.99 -14.90 3.37
C PRO A 424 -16.15 -13.89 3.52
N ILE A 425 -17.04 -14.18 4.46
CA ILE A 425 -18.13 -13.28 4.85
C ILE A 425 -17.63 -12.40 5.99
N TRP A 426 -17.75 -11.09 5.83
CA TRP A 426 -17.29 -10.11 6.80
C TRP A 426 -18.44 -9.29 7.37
N MET A 427 -18.30 -8.90 8.63
CA MET A 427 -19.27 -8.02 9.29
C MET A 427 -19.19 -6.61 8.70
N MET A 428 -20.35 -6.03 8.42
CA MET A 428 -20.50 -4.63 8.05
C MET A 428 -21.00 -3.82 9.24
N ARG A 429 -20.37 -2.67 9.49
CA ARG A 429 -20.75 -1.73 10.55
C ARG A 429 -21.17 -0.41 9.94
N GLN A 430 -22.32 0.11 10.35
CA GLN A 430 -22.76 1.43 9.94
C GLN A 430 -21.91 2.49 10.65
N ILE A 431 -21.37 3.45 9.90
CA ILE A 431 -20.51 4.51 10.45
C ILE A 431 -21.14 5.92 10.37
N GLY A 432 -22.32 6.03 9.78
CA GLY A 432 -23.14 7.24 9.67
C GLY A 432 -24.56 6.94 9.19
N THR A 433 -25.45 7.93 9.19
CA THR A 433 -26.86 7.76 8.79
C THR A 433 -27.10 7.74 7.27
N GLN A 434 -26.07 7.97 6.44
CA GLN A 434 -26.17 8.13 4.98
C GLN A 434 -25.91 6.83 4.18
N GLN A 435 -26.27 5.65 4.71
CA GLN A 435 -25.98 4.36 4.06
C GLN A 435 -24.50 4.12 3.75
N ILE A 436 -23.63 4.65 4.60
CA ILE A 436 -22.18 4.43 4.55
C ILE A 436 -21.84 3.39 5.60
N TRP A 437 -21.22 2.33 5.13
CA TRP A 437 -20.86 1.17 5.92
C TRP A 437 -19.35 0.92 5.81
N VAL A 438 -18.85 0.22 6.82
CA VAL A 438 -17.50 -0.30 6.85
C VAL A 438 -17.56 -1.82 6.87
N LEU A 439 -16.87 -2.45 5.93
CA LEU A 439 -16.71 -3.90 5.87
C LEU A 439 -15.30 -4.27 6.33
N GLY A 440 -15.20 -4.98 7.45
CA GLY A 440 -13.90 -5.31 8.03
C GLY A 440 -13.14 -6.36 7.22
N ASN A 441 -11.87 -6.09 6.89
CA ASN A 441 -11.01 -7.04 6.19
C ASN A 441 -9.69 -7.25 6.94
N PRO A 442 -9.69 -8.08 7.99
CA PRO A 442 -8.56 -8.20 8.90
C PRO A 442 -7.39 -9.03 8.34
N ARG A 443 -7.60 -9.80 7.26
CA ARG A 443 -6.58 -10.68 6.65
C ARG A 443 -6.77 -10.73 5.14
N GLY A 444 -5.68 -10.72 4.38
CA GLY A 444 -5.66 -10.88 2.91
C GLY A 444 -4.53 -11.82 2.49
N LEU A 445 -4.36 -11.99 1.18
CA LEU A 445 -3.22 -12.73 0.61
C LEU A 445 -1.89 -12.03 0.94
N ASP A 446 -1.86 -10.69 0.87
CA ASP A 446 -0.71 -9.84 1.20
C ASP A 446 -0.87 -9.14 2.58
N SER A 447 0.22 -8.55 3.08
CA SER A 447 0.27 -7.80 4.34
C SER A 447 0.93 -6.43 4.15
N THR A 448 0.43 -5.34 4.75
CA THR A 448 -0.77 -5.26 5.61
C THR A 448 -2.02 -5.47 4.75
N PRO A 449 -3.06 -6.17 5.23
CA PRO A 449 -4.32 -6.27 4.49
C PRO A 449 -4.85 -4.87 4.14
N PRO A 450 -5.77 -4.74 3.16
CA PRO A 450 -6.27 -3.44 2.71
C PRO A 450 -6.83 -2.54 3.81
N GLY A 451 -7.23 -3.14 4.93
CA GLY A 451 -7.93 -2.47 6.02
C GLY A 451 -9.43 -2.55 5.81
N ASP A 452 -10.13 -1.67 6.50
CA ASP A 452 -11.58 -1.60 6.44
C ASP A 452 -12.04 -1.01 5.09
N TRP A 453 -12.92 -1.73 4.37
CA TRP A 453 -13.50 -1.24 3.12
C TRP A 453 -14.66 -0.29 3.42
N THR A 454 -14.65 0.89 2.78
CA THR A 454 -15.80 1.80 2.75
C THR A 454 -16.80 1.29 1.72
N VAL A 455 -18.06 1.16 2.13
CA VAL A 455 -19.16 0.69 1.30
C VAL A 455 -20.25 1.75 1.30
N VAL A 456 -20.49 2.37 0.15
CA VAL A 456 -21.40 3.52 -0.01
C VAL A 456 -22.54 3.15 -0.95
N PHE A 457 -23.75 3.01 -0.43
CA PHE A 457 -24.93 2.73 -1.25
C PHE A 457 -25.50 4.03 -1.84
N LYS A 458 -25.93 3.96 -3.10
CA LYS A 458 -26.39 5.11 -3.89
C LYS A 458 -27.59 4.73 -4.75
N ASP A 459 -28.19 5.75 -5.36
CA ASP A 459 -29.27 5.60 -6.35
C ASP A 459 -30.48 4.87 -5.75
N GLU A 460 -31.00 5.43 -4.65
CA GLU A 460 -32.19 4.93 -3.98
C GLU A 460 -33.43 5.13 -4.87
N LYS A 461 -34.18 4.05 -5.09
CA LYS A 461 -35.48 4.08 -5.73
C LYS A 461 -36.41 3.10 -5.02
N ASP A 462 -37.58 3.58 -4.60
CA ASP A 462 -38.61 2.77 -3.92
C ASP A 462 -38.06 2.03 -2.68
N GLY A 463 -37.17 2.68 -1.92
CA GLY A 463 -36.53 2.10 -0.74
C GLY A 463 -35.40 1.11 -1.02
N MET A 464 -34.99 0.95 -2.28
CA MET A 464 -33.94 0.03 -2.73
C MET A 464 -32.76 0.79 -3.34
N TYR A 465 -31.54 0.43 -2.95
CA TYR A 465 -30.32 1.02 -3.52
C TYR A 465 -29.87 0.20 -4.72
N ASN A 466 -29.68 0.87 -5.86
CA ASN A 466 -29.34 0.22 -7.13
C ASN A 466 -27.82 0.21 -7.40
N LYS A 467 -27.04 1.02 -6.67
CA LYS A 467 -25.59 1.10 -6.84
C LYS A 467 -24.89 1.04 -5.50
N VAL A 468 -23.69 0.50 -5.50
CA VAL A 468 -22.78 0.54 -4.36
C VAL A 468 -21.36 0.79 -4.81
N THR A 469 -20.68 1.71 -4.15
CA THR A 469 -19.25 1.97 -4.33
C THR A 469 -18.50 1.33 -3.18
N VAL A 470 -17.51 0.49 -3.49
CA VAL A 470 -16.63 -0.16 -2.53
C VAL A 470 -15.22 0.36 -2.71
N GLY A 471 -14.55 0.74 -1.62
CA GLY A 471 -13.17 1.22 -1.73
C GLY A 471 -12.38 1.22 -0.43
N CYS A 472 -11.07 1.12 -0.58
CA CYS A 472 -10.07 1.41 0.45
C CYS A 472 -8.99 2.32 -0.17
N TRP A 473 -8.01 2.75 0.62
CA TRP A 473 -6.94 3.63 0.12
C TRP A 473 -6.19 3.02 -1.09
N LEU A 474 -5.89 1.71 -1.04
CA LEU A 474 -5.20 0.94 -2.09
C LEU A 474 -6.03 0.74 -3.37
N ALA A 475 -7.36 0.72 -3.25
CA ALA A 475 -8.28 0.45 -4.36
C ALA A 475 -9.57 1.25 -4.15
N ARG A 476 -9.61 2.46 -4.70
CA ARG A 476 -10.69 3.44 -4.48
C ARG A 476 -11.79 3.23 -5.52
N LYS A 477 -13.05 3.50 -5.18
CA LYS A 477 -14.17 3.59 -6.12
C LYS A 477 -14.32 2.39 -7.07
N VAL A 478 -14.50 1.19 -6.55
CA VAL A 478 -14.96 0.06 -7.36
C VAL A 478 -16.49 0.07 -7.33
N GLU A 479 -17.11 0.28 -8.49
CA GLU A 479 -18.55 0.38 -8.60
C GLU A 479 -19.22 -0.96 -8.88
N TYR A 480 -20.34 -1.20 -8.21
CA TYR A 480 -21.21 -2.34 -8.42
C TYR A 480 -22.65 -1.87 -8.64
N VAL A 481 -23.38 -2.60 -9.47
CA VAL A 481 -24.81 -2.36 -9.78
C VAL A 481 -25.62 -3.55 -9.29
N ARG A 482 -26.76 -3.29 -8.66
CA ARG A 482 -27.68 -4.31 -8.17
C ARG A 482 -28.13 -5.23 -9.31
N GLU A 483 -28.14 -6.53 -9.08
CA GLU A 483 -28.78 -7.48 -9.99
C GLU A 483 -30.31 -7.41 -9.83
N GLU A 484 -31.03 -7.47 -10.95
CA GLU A 484 -32.51 -7.44 -10.99
C GLU A 484 -33.16 -8.69 -10.37
#